data_AF-A0A2V7HP36-F1
#
_entry.id   AF-A0A2V7HP36-F1
#
_cell.length_a   1.000
_cell.length_b   1.000
_cell.length_c   1.000
_cell.angle_alpha   90.00
_cell.angle_beta   90.00
_cell.angle_gamma   90.00
#
_symmetry.space_group_name_H-M   'P 1'
#
loop_
_entity.id
_entity.type
_entity.pdbx_description
1 polymer ?
#
loop_
_entity_poly.entity_id
_entity_poly.type
_entity_poly.pdbx_seq_one_letter_code
_entity_poly.pdbx_strand_id
1 'polypeptide(L)'
;MTACTYSVPRQYLPSPLTNDTFADPVKVVNIPLPVIKTDPNEGVSLGALSAFLLHNKTFLLHNKNDEIGTMIVPQVNHNANFGTTFSLFGAFYPESGRRWEIHLAKATHVNDDYTVKFQDSTLLDRRLELKGEATVFTDGSARFFGFQSRSSSKNETNYADEEQGFNVSVGYRILPYLLLTFGERFRHVDIGRGAVTSLPSIQDLFTPDSVPGINGFTAHAQRIVATLSTLDHPDLPTRGLYGTGVFEVTSKALGSTTDYRHYAVELKGFFPLENARYVTAVRVAYNQTLGAAVPFLERSTLGGKNTLRGHGDNRFVDSSYLLLNVEERIRLFRYRLFNVNTDWEIAPFI
;
A
#
# COMPACT_ATOMS: atom_id res chain seq x y z
N MET A 1 6.62 27.06 7.68
CA MET A 1 5.53 26.75 6.73
C MET A 1 4.23 26.79 7.51
N THR A 2 3.35 27.75 7.19
CA THR A 2 2.08 27.95 7.90
C THR A 2 0.94 27.38 7.06
N ALA A 3 0.06 26.59 7.66
CA ALA A 3 -1.17 26.15 7.00
C ALA A 3 -2.06 27.37 6.73
N CYS A 4 -2.65 27.44 5.54
CA CYS A 4 -3.57 28.51 5.15
C CYS A 4 -4.98 27.95 5.02
N THR A 5 -5.97 28.66 5.56
CA THR A 5 -7.39 28.28 5.42
C THR A 5 -8.09 29.27 4.50
N TYR A 6 -8.83 28.74 3.51
CA TYR A 6 -9.59 29.49 2.53
C TYR A 6 -11.06 29.07 2.58
N SER A 7 -11.95 29.98 2.23
CA SER A 7 -13.37 29.71 2.01
C SER A 7 -13.67 29.88 0.53
N VAL A 8 -14.00 28.79 -0.16
CA VAL A 8 -14.18 28.79 -1.63
C VAL A 8 -15.64 28.50 -1.95
N PRO A 9 -16.35 29.34 -2.74
CA PRO A 9 -17.72 29.04 -3.15
C PRO A 9 -17.82 27.69 -3.85
N ARG A 10 -18.82 26.88 -3.49
CA ARG A 10 -18.95 25.49 -3.96
C ARG A 10 -19.05 25.38 -5.48
N GLN A 11 -19.60 26.39 -6.16
CA GLN A 11 -19.68 26.45 -7.62
C GLN A 11 -18.32 26.36 -8.34
N TYR A 12 -17.21 26.69 -7.67
CA TYR A 12 -15.85 26.57 -8.22
C TYR A 12 -15.19 25.22 -7.91
N LEU A 13 -15.85 24.35 -7.14
CA LEU A 13 -15.35 23.04 -6.74
C LEU A 13 -16.36 21.95 -7.14
N PRO A 14 -16.60 21.72 -8.45
CA PRO A 14 -17.63 20.79 -8.90
C PRO A 14 -17.32 19.34 -8.52
N SER A 15 -18.30 18.46 -8.70
CA SER A 15 -18.09 17.00 -8.59
C SER A 15 -16.92 16.55 -9.50
N PRO A 16 -16.02 15.66 -9.04
CA PRO A 16 -16.07 14.90 -7.78
C PRO A 16 -15.41 15.60 -6.58
N LEU A 17 -14.93 16.85 -6.70
CA LEU A 17 -14.23 17.54 -5.61
C LEU A 17 -15.14 17.84 -4.42
N THR A 18 -16.41 18.18 -4.67
CA THR A 18 -17.43 18.37 -3.64
C THR A 18 -18.78 17.80 -4.07
N ASN A 19 -19.71 17.71 -3.12
CA ASN A 19 -21.09 17.29 -3.32
C ASN A 19 -22.03 18.04 -2.35
N ASP A 20 -23.27 17.56 -2.16
CA ASP A 20 -24.26 18.16 -1.27
C ASP A 20 -23.99 18.02 0.23
N THR A 21 -22.99 17.22 0.61
CA THR A 21 -22.53 17.12 2.00
C THR A 21 -21.59 18.25 2.40
N PHE A 22 -21.09 19.06 1.45
CA PHE A 22 -20.19 20.18 1.73
C PHE A 22 -20.97 21.47 2.00
N ALA A 23 -20.44 22.31 2.89
CA ALA A 23 -20.96 23.67 3.10
C ALA A 23 -20.65 24.58 1.89
N ASP A 24 -21.40 25.68 1.77
CA ASP A 24 -21.12 26.76 0.81
C ASP A 24 -20.98 28.08 1.58
N PRO A 25 -19.79 28.72 1.62
CA PRO A 25 -18.53 28.30 0.99
C PRO A 25 -17.87 27.09 1.67
N VAL A 26 -17.07 26.36 0.89
CA VAL A 26 -16.30 25.18 1.32
C VAL A 26 -15.04 25.63 2.07
N LYS A 27 -14.77 25.03 3.23
CA LYS A 27 -13.52 25.23 3.97
C LYS A 27 -12.40 24.41 3.34
N VAL A 28 -11.36 25.08 2.85
CA VAL A 28 -10.18 24.48 2.23
C VAL A 28 -8.96 24.79 3.09
N VAL A 29 -8.27 23.77 3.58
CA VAL A 29 -7.00 23.93 4.31
C VAL A 29 -5.86 23.51 3.41
N ASN A 30 -4.90 24.40 3.18
CA ASN A 30 -3.67 24.13 2.45
C ASN A 30 -2.51 23.91 3.42
N ILE A 31 -1.76 22.83 3.24
CA ILE A 31 -0.58 22.48 4.05
C ILE A 31 0.59 22.21 3.10
N PRO A 32 1.50 23.18 2.89
CA PRO A 32 2.72 22.94 2.13
C PRO A 32 3.76 22.24 3.01
N LEU A 33 4.35 21.18 2.50
CA LEU A 33 5.35 20.39 3.21
C LEU A 33 6.56 20.07 2.30
N PRO A 34 7.78 20.07 2.84
CA PRO A 34 8.93 19.56 2.12
C PRO A 34 8.82 18.03 2.06
N VAL A 35 9.37 17.45 1.01
CA VAL A 35 9.46 15.99 0.86
C VAL A 35 10.93 15.60 0.93
N ILE A 36 11.24 14.73 1.88
CA ILE A 36 12.55 14.08 1.99
C ILE A 36 12.26 12.59 2.18
N LYS A 37 12.59 11.79 1.17
CA LYS A 37 12.43 10.34 1.19
C LYS A 37 13.82 9.72 1.03
N THR A 38 14.10 8.70 1.83
CA THR A 38 15.28 7.85 1.69
C THR A 38 14.83 6.42 1.51
N ASP A 39 15.30 5.77 0.47
CA ASP A 39 15.01 4.38 0.18
C ASP A 39 16.31 3.63 -0.17
N PRO A 40 16.52 2.39 0.32
CA PRO A 40 17.72 1.63 0.00
C PRO A 40 17.93 1.39 -1.50
N ASN A 41 16.85 1.24 -2.27
CA ASN A 41 16.90 0.91 -3.70
C ASN A 41 16.86 2.16 -4.59
N GLU A 42 16.14 3.20 -4.17
CA GLU A 42 15.99 4.45 -4.95
C GLU A 42 17.04 5.52 -4.61
N GLY A 43 17.59 5.52 -3.38
CA GLY A 43 18.42 6.60 -2.84
C GLY A 43 17.60 7.72 -2.19
N VAL A 44 18.10 8.95 -2.29
CA VAL A 44 17.47 10.13 -1.66
C VAL A 44 16.63 10.89 -2.69
N SER A 45 15.38 11.19 -2.33
CA SER A 45 14.48 12.03 -3.10
C SER A 45 14.14 13.30 -2.31
N LEU A 46 14.26 14.45 -2.96
CA LEU A 46 13.97 15.76 -2.38
C LEU A 46 12.88 16.46 -3.19
N GLY A 47 11.94 17.12 -2.52
CA GLY A 47 10.81 17.73 -3.19
C GLY A 47 9.96 18.60 -2.30
N ALA A 48 8.77 18.90 -2.80
CA ALA A 48 7.74 19.61 -2.07
C ALA A 48 6.37 19.13 -2.50
N LEU A 49 5.44 19.13 -1.55
CA LEU A 49 4.04 18.86 -1.79
C LEU A 49 3.17 19.96 -1.19
N SER A 50 1.93 20.03 -1.64
CA SER A 50 0.92 20.89 -1.05
C SER A 50 -0.38 20.12 -0.90
N ALA A 51 -0.78 19.83 0.34
CA ALA A 51 -2.02 19.12 0.61
C ALA A 51 -3.18 20.10 0.73
N PHE A 52 -4.21 19.93 -0.09
CA PHE A 52 -5.47 20.66 -0.04
C PHE A 52 -6.55 19.77 0.56
N LEU A 53 -7.03 20.13 1.75
CA LEU A 53 -8.03 19.40 2.52
C LEU A 53 -9.35 20.17 2.48
N LEU A 54 -10.33 19.62 1.77
CA LEU A 54 -11.68 20.17 1.67
C LEU A 54 -12.54 19.48 2.74
N HIS A 55 -13.11 20.29 3.62
CA HIS A 55 -13.92 19.76 4.73
C HIS A 55 -15.40 19.74 4.37
N ASN A 56 -16.07 18.64 4.70
CA ASN A 56 -17.51 18.51 4.54
C ASN A 56 -18.25 18.96 5.82
N LYS A 57 -19.57 19.09 5.74
CA LYS A 57 -20.44 19.40 6.87
C LYS A 57 -21.19 18.13 7.30
N THR A 58 -20.60 17.32 8.17
CA THR A 58 -21.34 16.18 8.74
C THR A 58 -22.32 16.69 9.81
N PHE A 59 -23.61 16.81 9.45
CA PHE A 59 -24.72 17.11 10.35
C PHE A 59 -25.21 15.81 11.01
N LEU A 60 -24.42 15.24 11.91
CA LEU A 60 -24.93 14.24 12.85
C LEU A 60 -25.25 14.93 14.16
N LEU A 61 -26.49 14.76 14.60
CA LEU A 61 -27.23 15.46 15.66
C LEU A 61 -26.53 15.69 17.01
N HIS A 62 -25.30 15.22 17.26
CA HIS A 62 -24.59 15.42 18.52
C HIS A 62 -23.05 15.59 18.41
N ASN A 63 -22.46 15.82 17.23
CA ASN A 63 -21.02 16.15 17.17
C ASN A 63 -20.64 17.00 15.94
N LYS A 64 -20.10 18.20 16.17
CA LYS A 64 -19.60 19.12 15.13
C LYS A 64 -18.19 18.68 14.69
N ASN A 65 -18.06 17.57 13.98
CA ASN A 65 -16.75 17.18 13.46
C ASN A 65 -16.59 17.64 12.01
N ASP A 66 -15.59 18.50 11.83
CA ASP A 66 -15.06 18.98 10.57
C ASP A 66 -14.26 17.84 9.93
N GLU A 67 -14.91 17.02 9.11
CA GLU A 67 -14.30 15.83 8.48
C GLU A 67 -13.75 16.18 7.09
N ILE A 68 -12.64 15.55 6.71
CA ILE A 68 -12.06 15.73 5.38
C ILE A 68 -12.88 14.92 4.38
N GLY A 69 -13.62 15.62 3.52
CA GLY A 69 -14.40 14.99 2.45
C GLY A 69 -13.59 14.76 1.18
N THR A 70 -12.62 15.63 0.90
CA THR A 70 -11.73 15.50 -0.26
C THR A 70 -10.32 15.96 0.09
N MET A 71 -9.31 15.22 -0.36
CA MET A 71 -7.89 15.56 -0.24
C MET A 71 -7.25 15.52 -1.62
N ILE A 72 -6.59 16.62 -2.00
CA ILE A 72 -5.81 16.71 -3.25
C ILE A 72 -4.39 17.12 -2.91
N VAL A 73 -3.39 16.39 -3.41
CA VAL A 73 -1.99 16.58 -3.07
C VAL A 73 -1.13 16.57 -4.34
N PRO A 74 -0.96 17.73 -5.01
CA PRO A 74 0.11 17.90 -5.98
C PRO A 74 1.47 17.86 -5.28
N GLN A 75 2.43 17.24 -5.95
CA GLN A 75 3.79 17.09 -5.45
C GLN A 75 4.80 17.02 -6.60
N VAL A 76 5.97 17.61 -6.38
CA VAL A 76 7.13 17.44 -7.26
C VAL A 76 8.33 16.96 -6.47
N ASN A 77 9.05 15.98 -6.99
CA ASN A 77 10.26 15.43 -6.39
C ASN A 77 11.39 15.35 -7.41
N HIS A 78 12.62 15.35 -6.92
CA HIS A 78 13.81 15.05 -7.70
C HIS A 78 14.60 13.92 -7.02
N ASN A 79 15.09 12.98 -7.83
CA ASN A 79 15.96 11.88 -7.43
C ASN A 79 17.05 11.69 -8.51
N ALA A 80 18.26 11.32 -8.10
CA ALA A 80 19.39 11.17 -9.03
C ALA A 80 19.20 10.07 -10.09
N ASN A 81 18.46 9.00 -9.78
CA ASN A 81 18.20 7.87 -10.67
C ASN A 81 16.95 8.07 -11.56
N PHE A 82 15.91 8.74 -11.03
CA PHE A 82 14.60 8.89 -11.71
C PHE A 82 14.38 10.30 -12.30
N GLY A 83 15.27 11.25 -11.99
CA GLY A 83 15.13 12.65 -12.34
C GLY A 83 13.96 13.31 -11.61
N THR A 84 13.20 14.14 -12.32
CA THR A 84 12.07 14.89 -11.74
C THR A 84 10.77 14.12 -11.90
N THR A 85 10.04 13.94 -10.81
CA THR A 85 8.72 13.30 -10.77
C THR A 85 7.65 14.31 -10.42
N PHE A 86 6.62 14.40 -11.27
CA PHE A 86 5.39 15.12 -10.96
C PHE A 86 4.34 14.10 -10.53
N SER A 87 3.64 14.39 -9.44
CA SER A 87 2.60 13.52 -8.90
C SER A 87 1.39 14.30 -8.42
N LEU A 88 0.23 13.67 -8.55
CA LEU A 88 -1.05 14.15 -8.07
C LEU A 88 -1.75 12.99 -7.37
N PHE A 89 -1.96 13.13 -6.07
CA PHE A 89 -2.79 12.23 -5.29
C PHE A 89 -4.15 12.88 -5.01
N GLY A 90 -5.23 12.13 -5.16
CA GLY A 90 -6.58 12.53 -4.81
C GLY A 90 -7.28 11.45 -3.99
N ALA A 91 -7.90 11.80 -2.88
CA ALA A 91 -8.78 10.93 -2.11
C ALA A 91 -10.12 11.62 -1.90
N PHE A 92 -11.20 10.91 -2.20
CA PHE A 92 -12.56 11.40 -2.15
C PHE A 92 -13.40 10.50 -1.25
N TYR A 93 -14.16 11.09 -0.34
CA TYR A 93 -15.03 10.40 0.62
C TYR A 93 -16.47 10.89 0.44
N PRO A 94 -17.20 10.39 -0.58
CA PRO A 94 -18.55 10.87 -0.89
C PRO A 94 -19.54 10.69 0.27
N GLU A 95 -19.36 9.62 1.05
CA GLU A 95 -20.08 9.32 2.29
C GLU A 95 -19.22 8.41 3.19
N SER A 96 -19.61 8.27 4.45
CA SER A 96 -18.94 7.35 5.39
C SER A 96 -19.02 5.91 4.88
N GLY A 97 -17.86 5.30 4.61
CA GLY A 97 -17.74 3.94 4.09
C GLY A 97 -17.55 3.83 2.58
N ARG A 98 -17.62 4.95 1.83
CA ARG A 98 -17.25 5.03 0.41
C ARG A 98 -15.99 5.86 0.22
N ARG A 99 -15.04 5.33 -0.55
CA ARG A 99 -13.78 6.00 -0.85
C ARG A 99 -13.34 5.77 -2.29
N TRP A 100 -12.83 6.82 -2.91
CA TRP A 100 -12.05 6.74 -4.13
C TRP A 100 -10.66 7.30 -3.88
N GLU A 101 -9.63 6.66 -4.44
CA GLU A 101 -8.28 7.19 -4.47
C GLU A 101 -7.75 7.18 -5.90
N ILE A 102 -7.02 8.22 -6.26
CA ILE A 102 -6.38 8.35 -7.56
C ILE A 102 -4.95 8.79 -7.29
N HIS A 103 -3.99 8.07 -7.85
CA HIS A 103 -2.58 8.44 -7.85
C HIS A 103 -2.11 8.50 -9.29
N LEU A 104 -1.61 9.67 -9.70
CA LEU A 104 -1.03 9.89 -11.01
C LEU A 104 0.38 10.42 -10.80
N ALA A 105 1.39 9.69 -11.22
CA ALA A 105 2.78 10.08 -11.11
C ALA A 105 3.53 9.76 -12.40
N LYS A 106 4.39 10.69 -12.84
CA LYS A 106 5.30 10.46 -13.96
C LYS A 106 6.66 11.06 -13.68
N ALA A 107 7.69 10.23 -13.75
CA ALA A 107 9.09 10.64 -13.67
C ALA A 107 9.63 10.93 -15.07
N THR A 108 10.67 11.76 -15.12
CA THR A 108 11.44 11.98 -16.35
C THR A 108 12.21 10.75 -16.80
N HIS A 109 12.49 9.81 -15.88
CA HIS A 109 13.25 8.61 -16.17
C HIS A 109 12.61 7.38 -15.50
N VAL A 110 12.23 6.42 -16.35
CA VAL A 110 11.70 5.07 -16.05
C VAL A 110 10.38 5.06 -15.26
N ASN A 111 10.29 5.67 -14.09
CA ASN A 111 9.15 5.46 -13.19
C ASN A 111 7.88 6.20 -13.62
N ASP A 112 6.75 5.51 -13.50
CA ASP A 112 5.41 6.09 -13.48
C ASP A 112 4.46 5.24 -12.63
N ASP A 113 3.35 5.84 -12.19
CA ASP A 113 2.31 5.17 -11.40
C ASP A 113 0.96 5.83 -11.69
N TYR A 114 0.05 5.05 -12.24
CA TYR A 114 -1.33 5.42 -12.51
C TYR A 114 -2.23 4.42 -11.81
N THR A 115 -2.66 4.78 -10.60
CA THR A 115 -3.49 3.92 -9.76
C THR A 115 -4.84 4.57 -9.48
N VAL A 116 -5.91 3.81 -9.64
CA VAL A 116 -7.27 4.18 -9.21
C VAL A 116 -7.79 3.11 -8.28
N LYS A 117 -8.28 3.51 -7.10
CA LYS A 117 -8.88 2.63 -6.10
C LYS A 117 -10.29 3.08 -5.78
N PHE A 118 -11.15 2.10 -5.52
CA PHE A 118 -12.53 2.26 -5.10
C PHE A 118 -12.81 1.31 -3.94
N GLN A 119 -13.54 1.80 -2.94
CA GLN A 119 -14.09 1.00 -1.88
C GLN A 119 -15.51 1.46 -1.54
N ASP A 120 -16.43 0.52 -1.36
CA ASP A 120 -17.77 0.75 -0.83
C ASP A 120 -18.13 -0.29 0.22
N SER A 121 -18.36 0.16 1.45
CA SER A 121 -18.77 -0.66 2.59
C SER A 121 -20.15 -0.27 3.14
N THR A 122 -20.95 0.48 2.38
CA THR A 122 -22.27 0.96 2.81
C THR A 122 -23.41 0.02 2.42
N LEU A 123 -23.11 -1.00 1.62
CA LEU A 123 -24.08 -1.96 1.08
C LEU A 123 -24.49 -3.04 2.11
N LEU A 124 -25.72 -3.55 1.95
CA LEU A 124 -26.33 -4.61 2.79
C LEU A 124 -26.13 -4.37 4.30
N ASP A 125 -26.60 -3.23 4.81
CA ASP A 125 -26.45 -2.84 6.21
C ASP A 125 -24.99 -2.90 6.70
N ARG A 126 -24.05 -2.50 5.83
CA ARG A 126 -22.59 -2.52 6.05
C ARG A 126 -21.99 -3.91 6.27
N ARG A 127 -22.68 -4.96 5.82
CA ARG A 127 -22.14 -6.33 5.82
C ARG A 127 -21.39 -6.66 4.53
N LEU A 128 -21.62 -5.93 3.45
CA LEU A 128 -20.97 -6.14 2.17
C LEU A 128 -19.93 -5.04 1.91
N GLU A 129 -18.74 -5.45 1.49
CA GLU A 129 -17.65 -4.57 1.10
C GLU A 129 -17.27 -4.86 -0.36
N LEU A 130 -17.26 -3.85 -1.20
CA LEU A 130 -16.75 -3.91 -2.55
C LEU A 130 -15.43 -3.14 -2.62
N LYS A 131 -14.44 -3.72 -3.29
CA LYS A 131 -13.17 -3.08 -3.56
C LYS A 131 -12.78 -3.27 -5.02
N GLY A 132 -12.24 -2.22 -5.61
CA GLY A 132 -11.68 -2.21 -6.95
C GLY A 132 -10.38 -1.43 -6.96
N GLU A 133 -9.38 -1.93 -7.67
CA GLU A 133 -8.11 -1.27 -7.91
C GLU A 133 -7.71 -1.55 -9.35
N ALA A 134 -7.29 -0.51 -10.07
CA ALA A 134 -6.69 -0.62 -11.38
C ALA A 134 -5.38 0.16 -11.36
N THR A 135 -4.31 -0.46 -11.86
CA THR A 135 -2.97 0.07 -11.74
C THR A 135 -2.20 -0.15 -13.03
N VAL A 136 -1.45 0.86 -13.44
CA VAL A 136 -0.36 0.77 -14.42
C VAL A 136 0.84 1.49 -13.83
N PHE A 137 1.96 0.81 -13.63
CA PHE A 137 3.15 1.43 -13.05
C PHE A 137 4.44 0.84 -13.59
N THR A 138 5.52 1.61 -13.42
CA THR A 138 6.88 1.18 -13.67
C THR A 138 7.75 1.48 -12.44
N ASP A 139 8.35 0.45 -11.84
CA ASP A 139 9.37 0.59 -10.80
C ASP A 139 10.76 0.26 -11.34
N GLY A 140 11.50 1.29 -11.73
CA GLY A 140 12.89 1.22 -12.17
C GLY A 140 13.90 0.93 -11.06
N SER A 141 13.48 0.84 -9.80
CA SER A 141 14.34 0.57 -8.64
C SER A 141 14.34 -0.90 -8.22
N ALA A 142 13.54 -1.75 -8.87
CA ALA A 142 13.41 -3.15 -8.47
C ALA A 142 14.76 -3.89 -8.47
N ARG A 143 14.91 -4.81 -7.51
CA ARG A 143 16.14 -5.56 -7.25
C ARG A 143 15.91 -7.06 -7.27
N PHE A 144 16.92 -7.81 -7.70
CA PHE A 144 16.97 -9.26 -7.56
C PHE A 144 18.39 -9.73 -7.27
N PHE A 145 18.53 -10.70 -6.35
CA PHE A 145 19.81 -11.20 -5.84
C PHE A 145 20.03 -12.69 -6.14
N GLY A 146 19.07 -13.34 -6.78
CA GLY A 146 18.95 -14.80 -6.83
C GLY A 146 17.98 -15.32 -5.76
N PHE A 147 17.68 -16.61 -5.86
CA PHE A 147 16.73 -17.27 -4.97
C PHE A 147 17.34 -17.75 -3.66
N GLN A 148 16.46 -18.05 -2.70
CA GLN A 148 16.75 -18.65 -1.40
C GLN A 148 17.44 -17.71 -0.40
N SER A 149 17.46 -18.13 0.86
CA SER A 149 18.03 -17.37 1.98
C SER A 149 19.55 -17.16 1.91
N ARG A 150 20.25 -17.96 1.09
CA ARG A 150 21.70 -17.86 0.89
C ARG A 150 22.10 -17.02 -0.32
N SER A 151 21.15 -16.34 -0.98
CA SER A 151 21.45 -15.45 -2.10
C SER A 151 22.46 -14.36 -1.69
N SER A 152 23.53 -14.26 -2.47
CA SER A 152 24.63 -13.35 -2.20
C SER A 152 24.22 -11.92 -2.50
N SER A 153 24.53 -10.97 -1.61
CA SER A 153 24.37 -9.54 -1.90
C SER A 153 25.23 -9.08 -3.08
N LYS A 154 26.29 -9.82 -3.44
CA LYS A 154 27.14 -9.51 -4.60
C LYS A 154 26.45 -9.79 -5.94
N ASN A 155 25.35 -10.54 -5.94
CA ASN A 155 24.56 -10.84 -7.14
C ASN A 155 23.41 -9.82 -7.32
N GLU A 156 23.52 -8.65 -6.70
CA GLU A 156 22.54 -7.58 -6.84
C GLU A 156 22.43 -7.15 -8.31
N THR A 157 21.20 -7.12 -8.81
CA THR A 157 20.84 -6.67 -10.14
C THR A 157 19.73 -5.63 -10.06
N ASN A 158 19.55 -4.85 -11.12
CA ASN A 158 18.43 -3.91 -11.26
C ASN A 158 17.65 -4.19 -12.56
N TYR A 159 16.34 -4.00 -12.49
CA TYR A 159 15.43 -4.06 -13.63
C TYR A 159 14.29 -3.05 -13.42
N ALA A 160 13.53 -2.77 -14.47
CA ALA A 160 12.26 -2.06 -14.36
C ALA A 160 11.14 -3.08 -14.27
N ASP A 161 10.36 -3.05 -13.18
CA ASP A 161 9.13 -3.82 -13.02
C ASP A 161 7.98 -3.01 -13.63
N GLU A 162 7.55 -3.39 -14.83
CA GLU A 162 6.48 -2.72 -15.57
C GLU A 162 5.22 -3.55 -15.42
N GLU A 163 4.21 -3.02 -14.72
CA GLU A 163 3.00 -3.75 -14.42
C GLU A 163 1.76 -3.03 -14.90
N GLN A 164 0.79 -3.82 -15.38
CA GLN A 164 -0.58 -3.38 -15.58
C GLN A 164 -1.54 -4.43 -15.05
N GLY A 165 -2.58 -4.00 -14.35
CA GLY A 165 -3.45 -4.95 -13.69
C GLY A 165 -4.66 -4.35 -13.01
N PHE A 166 -5.46 -5.24 -12.44
CA PHE A 166 -6.57 -4.87 -11.58
C PHE A 166 -6.75 -5.88 -10.45
N ASN A 167 -7.33 -5.40 -9.35
CA ASN A 167 -7.89 -6.22 -8.28
C ASN A 167 -9.35 -5.84 -8.09
N VAL A 168 -10.26 -6.81 -8.09
CA VAL A 168 -11.66 -6.60 -7.72
C VAL A 168 -12.06 -7.62 -6.67
N SER A 169 -12.81 -7.21 -5.66
CA SER A 169 -13.25 -8.12 -4.62
C SER A 169 -14.56 -7.74 -3.96
N VAL A 170 -15.24 -8.76 -3.44
CA VAL A 170 -16.46 -8.69 -2.65
C VAL A 170 -16.23 -9.39 -1.32
N GLY A 171 -16.37 -8.64 -0.23
CA GLY A 171 -16.29 -9.11 1.15
C GLY A 171 -17.67 -9.18 1.78
N TYR A 172 -17.97 -10.27 2.49
CA TYR A 172 -19.18 -10.43 3.27
C TYR A 172 -18.87 -10.74 4.74
N ARG A 173 -19.42 -9.94 5.65
CA ARG A 173 -19.23 -10.09 7.10
C ARG A 173 -20.16 -11.17 7.64
N ILE A 174 -19.63 -12.39 7.75
CA ILE A 174 -20.37 -13.57 8.22
C ILE A 174 -20.58 -13.52 9.74
N LEU A 175 -19.57 -13.09 10.49
CA LEU A 175 -19.62 -12.85 11.94
C LEU A 175 -19.13 -11.43 12.22
N PRO A 176 -19.45 -10.83 13.40
CA PRO A 176 -19.03 -9.46 13.71
C PRO A 176 -17.54 -9.18 13.46
N TYR A 177 -16.69 -10.18 13.74
CA TYR A 177 -15.24 -10.10 13.62
C TYR A 177 -14.68 -10.80 12.39
N LEU A 178 -15.50 -11.51 11.59
CA LEU A 178 -15.04 -12.32 10.45
C LEU A 178 -15.62 -11.82 9.13
N LEU A 179 -14.73 -11.36 8.25
CA LEU A 179 -15.02 -10.98 6.86
C LEU A 179 -14.47 -12.07 5.93
N LEU A 180 -15.33 -12.64 5.09
CA LEU A 180 -14.90 -13.53 4.01
C LEU A 180 -14.95 -12.75 2.69
N THR A 181 -13.83 -12.69 1.99
CA THR A 181 -13.67 -11.95 0.74
C THR A 181 -13.35 -12.91 -0.40
N PHE A 182 -14.07 -12.76 -1.50
CA PHE A 182 -13.74 -13.37 -2.78
C PHE A 182 -13.24 -12.28 -3.72
N GLY A 183 -12.20 -12.55 -4.50
CA GLY A 183 -11.66 -11.57 -5.42
C GLY A 183 -10.96 -12.17 -6.62
N GLU A 184 -10.72 -11.30 -7.60
CA GLU A 184 -10.00 -11.57 -8.83
C GLU A 184 -8.84 -10.59 -8.93
N ARG A 185 -7.68 -11.10 -9.32
CA ARG A 185 -6.48 -10.32 -9.58
C ARG A 185 -5.99 -10.65 -10.97
N PHE A 186 -5.83 -9.63 -11.79
CA PHE A 186 -5.11 -9.73 -13.05
C PHE A 186 -3.88 -8.85 -12.98
N ARG A 187 -2.74 -9.37 -13.43
CA ARG A 187 -1.47 -8.66 -13.51
C ARG A 187 -0.73 -9.14 -14.76
N HIS A 188 -0.30 -8.21 -15.59
CA HIS A 188 0.65 -8.43 -16.66
C HIS A 188 1.93 -7.69 -16.30
N VAL A 189 3.06 -8.36 -16.47
CA VAL A 189 4.38 -7.88 -16.08
C VAL A 189 5.31 -7.95 -17.27
N ASP A 190 5.98 -6.84 -17.54
CA ASP A 190 7.14 -6.75 -18.41
C ASP A 190 8.38 -6.40 -17.57
N ILE A 191 9.54 -6.87 -18.03
CA ILE A 191 10.82 -6.65 -17.34
C ILE A 191 11.70 -5.78 -18.23
N GLY A 192 11.76 -4.50 -17.90
CA GLY A 192 12.53 -3.48 -18.62
C GLY A 192 13.91 -3.21 -18.02
N ARG A 193 14.60 -2.23 -18.60
CA ARG A 193 15.89 -1.74 -18.08
C ARG A 193 15.63 -0.82 -16.89
N GLY A 194 16.17 -1.17 -15.72
CA GLY A 194 16.03 -0.36 -14.52
C GLY A 194 16.81 0.97 -14.57
N ALA A 195 16.49 1.86 -13.64
CA ALA A 195 17.02 3.22 -13.59
C ALA A 195 18.39 3.32 -12.89
N VAL A 196 18.80 2.30 -12.15
CA VAL A 196 20.04 2.30 -11.35
C VAL A 196 21.17 1.70 -12.17
N THR A 197 21.89 2.57 -12.87
CA THR A 197 22.92 2.19 -13.87
C THR A 197 24.22 1.67 -13.27
N SER A 198 24.44 1.82 -11.96
CA SER A 198 25.60 1.28 -11.24
C SER A 198 25.53 -0.23 -11.01
N LEU A 199 24.36 -0.85 -11.26
CA LEU A 199 24.12 -2.28 -11.09
C LEU A 199 23.93 -2.95 -12.46
N PRO A 200 24.31 -4.23 -12.61
CA PRO A 200 24.04 -4.98 -13.83
C PRO A 200 22.53 -5.24 -13.99
N SER A 201 22.06 -5.47 -15.21
CA SER A 201 20.68 -5.90 -15.44
C SER A 201 20.45 -7.29 -14.83
N ILE A 202 19.21 -7.57 -14.45
CA ILE A 202 18.81 -8.94 -14.08
C ILE A 202 19.12 -9.94 -15.20
N GLN A 203 18.90 -9.53 -16.46
CA GLN A 203 19.14 -10.37 -17.65
C GLN A 203 20.62 -10.54 -17.99
N ASP A 204 21.52 -9.75 -17.40
CA ASP A 204 22.97 -9.88 -17.61
C ASP A 204 23.55 -11.02 -16.73
N LEU A 205 22.91 -11.32 -15.60
CA LEU A 205 23.40 -12.32 -14.62
C LEU A 205 22.54 -13.60 -14.57
N PHE A 206 21.26 -13.50 -14.92
CA PHE A 206 20.31 -14.60 -14.77
C PHE A 206 19.65 -14.95 -16.10
N THR A 207 19.40 -16.25 -16.29
CA THR A 207 18.74 -16.79 -17.48
C THR A 207 17.28 -17.15 -17.19
N PRO A 208 16.40 -17.22 -18.20
CA PRO A 208 15.01 -17.64 -18.03
C PRO A 208 14.84 -19.02 -17.37
N ASP A 209 15.77 -19.95 -17.61
CA ASP A 209 15.78 -21.26 -16.97
C ASP A 209 16.07 -21.18 -15.46
N SER A 210 16.94 -20.25 -15.07
CA SER A 210 17.30 -20.02 -13.66
C SER A 210 16.31 -19.14 -12.92
N VAL A 211 15.62 -18.24 -13.62
CA VAL A 211 14.68 -17.25 -13.08
C VAL A 211 13.43 -17.20 -13.98
N PRO A 212 12.41 -18.01 -13.67
CA PRO A 212 11.14 -17.97 -14.38
C PRO A 212 10.51 -16.57 -14.32
N GLY A 213 9.94 -16.11 -15.43
CA GLY A 213 9.29 -14.79 -15.53
C GLY A 213 10.23 -13.60 -15.75
N ILE A 214 11.54 -13.82 -15.93
CA ILE A 214 12.52 -12.74 -16.21
C ILE A 214 12.27 -12.01 -17.54
N ASN A 215 11.47 -12.59 -18.43
CA ASN A 215 11.06 -12.01 -19.71
C ASN A 215 9.61 -11.50 -19.68
N GLY A 216 9.06 -11.28 -18.49
CA GLY A 216 7.65 -10.95 -18.30
C GLY A 216 6.74 -12.17 -18.16
N PHE A 217 5.52 -11.93 -17.68
CA PHE A 217 4.49 -12.95 -17.47
C PHE A 217 3.11 -12.32 -17.25
N THR A 218 2.07 -13.14 -17.35
CA THR A 218 0.71 -12.80 -16.94
C THR A 218 0.28 -13.70 -15.80
N ALA A 219 -0.34 -13.12 -14.77
CA ALA A 219 -0.97 -13.82 -13.68
C ALA A 219 -2.43 -13.39 -13.57
N HIS A 220 -3.35 -14.33 -13.77
CA HIS A 220 -4.77 -14.15 -13.52
C HIS A 220 -5.20 -15.12 -12.42
N ALA A 221 -5.50 -14.56 -11.26
CA ALA A 221 -5.65 -15.30 -10.02
C ALA A 221 -7.02 -15.08 -9.37
N GLN A 222 -7.65 -16.18 -8.94
CA GLN A 222 -8.85 -16.16 -8.11
C GLN A 222 -8.44 -16.32 -6.65
N ARG A 223 -9.00 -15.46 -5.79
CA ARG A 223 -8.58 -15.32 -4.41
C ARG A 223 -9.75 -15.47 -3.44
N ILE A 224 -9.51 -16.19 -2.35
CA ILE A 224 -10.36 -16.21 -1.16
C ILE A 224 -9.53 -15.71 0.01
N VAL A 225 -10.09 -14.78 0.79
CA VAL A 225 -9.47 -14.22 1.99
C VAL A 225 -10.43 -14.32 3.16
N ALA A 226 -9.98 -14.89 4.27
CA ALA A 226 -10.66 -14.79 5.55
C ALA A 226 -9.93 -13.78 6.43
N THR A 227 -10.63 -12.74 6.89
CA THR A 227 -10.08 -11.71 7.79
C THR A 227 -10.81 -11.74 9.13
N LEU A 228 -10.08 -12.01 10.20
CA LEU A 228 -10.53 -11.88 11.58
C LEU A 228 -9.97 -10.59 12.17
N SER A 229 -10.80 -9.71 12.73
CA SER A 229 -10.32 -8.51 13.41
C SER A 229 -11.13 -8.22 14.67
N THR A 230 -10.41 -8.09 15.79
CA THR A 230 -10.92 -7.67 17.10
C THR A 230 -10.19 -6.42 17.61
N LEU A 231 -9.49 -5.72 16.70
CA LEU A 231 -8.74 -4.51 17.02
C LEU A 231 -9.66 -3.42 17.57
N ASP A 232 -9.17 -2.68 18.55
CA ASP A 232 -9.85 -1.49 19.07
C ASP A 232 -9.85 -0.32 18.08
N HIS A 233 -8.81 -0.19 17.27
CA HIS A 233 -8.70 0.78 16.21
C HIS A 233 -8.05 0.15 14.97
N PRO A 234 -8.58 0.36 13.74
CA PRO A 234 -8.04 -0.27 12.54
C PRO A 234 -6.62 0.23 12.20
N ASP A 235 -6.36 1.53 12.31
CA ASP A 235 -5.07 2.11 11.91
C ASP A 235 -4.03 2.19 13.04
N LEU A 236 -4.46 2.48 14.27
CA LEU A 236 -3.60 2.65 15.45
C LEU A 236 -4.03 1.70 16.58
N PRO A 237 -3.97 0.37 16.37
CA PRO A 237 -4.42 -0.59 17.37
C PRO A 237 -3.55 -0.53 18.62
N THR A 238 -4.19 -0.53 19.79
CA THR A 238 -3.53 -0.70 21.09
C THR A 238 -3.83 -2.05 21.73
N ARG A 239 -4.88 -2.73 21.25
CA ARG A 239 -5.29 -4.03 21.76
C ARG A 239 -6.01 -4.87 20.71
N GLY A 240 -6.01 -6.18 20.96
CA GLY A 240 -6.79 -7.14 20.20
C GLY A 240 -5.94 -7.90 19.20
N LEU A 241 -6.64 -8.69 18.39
CA LEU A 241 -6.05 -9.61 17.42
C LEU A 241 -6.55 -9.27 16.01
N TYR A 242 -5.64 -9.39 15.06
CA TYR A 242 -5.93 -9.35 13.64
C TYR A 242 -5.33 -10.59 12.97
N GLY A 243 -6.08 -11.22 12.10
CA GLY A 243 -5.63 -12.38 11.35
C GLY A 243 -6.16 -12.37 9.93
N THR A 244 -5.32 -12.73 8.97
CA THR A 244 -5.72 -12.97 7.59
C THR A 244 -5.24 -14.34 7.13
N GLY A 245 -6.10 -15.05 6.41
CA GLY A 245 -5.74 -16.23 5.64
C GLY A 245 -6.10 -15.96 4.18
N VAL A 246 -5.14 -16.14 3.28
CA VAL A 246 -5.28 -15.95 1.84
C VAL A 246 -5.03 -17.29 1.16
N PHE A 247 -5.92 -17.63 0.24
CA PHE A 247 -5.71 -18.67 -0.74
C PHE A 247 -5.95 -18.10 -2.13
N GLU A 248 -4.99 -18.30 -3.01
CA GLU A 248 -5.07 -17.83 -4.38
C GLU A 248 -4.62 -18.93 -5.34
N VAL A 249 -5.28 -19.00 -6.49
CA VAL A 249 -4.94 -19.95 -7.56
C VAL A 249 -4.87 -19.23 -8.88
N THR A 250 -3.90 -19.60 -9.72
CA THR A 250 -3.85 -19.18 -11.12
C THR A 250 -4.13 -20.35 -12.04
N SER A 251 -4.61 -20.02 -13.24
CA SER A 251 -4.86 -21.00 -14.29
C SER A 251 -4.43 -20.48 -15.66
N LYS A 252 -3.68 -21.29 -16.40
CA LYS A 252 -3.37 -21.08 -17.82
C LYS A 252 -4.64 -21.00 -18.67
N ALA A 253 -5.66 -21.76 -18.30
CA ALA A 253 -6.95 -21.72 -18.99
C ALA A 253 -7.64 -20.34 -18.86
N LEU A 254 -7.25 -19.54 -17.88
CA LEU A 254 -7.75 -18.17 -17.65
C LEU A 254 -6.75 -17.09 -18.09
N GLY A 255 -5.72 -17.45 -18.86
CA GLY A 255 -4.75 -16.51 -19.44
C GLY A 255 -3.48 -16.29 -18.61
N SER A 256 -3.24 -17.07 -17.56
CA SER A 256 -1.97 -17.03 -16.83
C SER A 256 -0.84 -17.70 -17.61
N THR A 257 0.40 -17.25 -17.41
CA THR A 257 1.60 -17.92 -17.97
C THR A 257 1.85 -19.28 -17.31
N THR A 258 1.58 -19.40 -16.00
CA THR A 258 1.84 -20.59 -15.18
C THR A 258 0.70 -20.85 -14.21
N ASP A 259 0.40 -22.12 -13.98
CA ASP A 259 -0.49 -22.59 -12.91
C ASP A 259 0.30 -22.68 -11.59
N TYR A 260 -0.17 -21.96 -10.57
CA TYR A 260 0.37 -22.05 -9.23
C TYR A 260 -0.72 -21.80 -8.19
N ARG A 261 -0.38 -22.11 -6.94
CA ARG A 261 -1.21 -21.87 -5.76
C ARG A 261 -0.42 -21.04 -4.78
N HIS A 262 -1.05 -20.04 -4.23
CA HIS A 262 -0.47 -19.15 -3.25
C HIS A 262 -1.27 -19.21 -1.95
N TYR A 263 -0.56 -19.31 -0.84
CA TYR A 263 -1.10 -19.37 0.50
C TYR A 263 -0.38 -18.32 1.35
N ALA A 264 -1.13 -17.50 2.08
CA ALA A 264 -0.55 -16.61 3.06
C ALA A 264 -1.38 -16.59 4.33
N VAL A 265 -0.70 -16.53 5.48
CA VAL A 265 -1.32 -16.35 6.78
C VAL A 265 -0.57 -15.25 7.50
N GLU A 266 -1.27 -14.24 7.99
CA GLU A 266 -0.71 -13.22 8.86
C GLU A 266 -1.54 -13.14 10.14
N LEU A 267 -0.85 -13.11 11.28
CA LEU A 267 -1.44 -12.91 12.60
C LEU A 267 -0.72 -11.75 13.28
N LYS A 268 -1.49 -10.85 13.88
CA LYS A 268 -1.01 -9.73 14.68
C LYS A 268 -1.75 -9.71 16.01
N GLY A 269 -1.02 -9.55 17.10
CA GLY A 269 -1.58 -9.35 18.43
C GLY A 269 -1.00 -8.10 19.09
N PHE A 270 -1.87 -7.35 19.74
CA PHE A 270 -1.53 -6.11 20.46
C PHE A 270 -1.91 -6.26 21.92
N PHE A 271 -0.92 -6.10 22.80
CA PHE A 271 -1.04 -6.34 24.24
C PHE A 271 -0.68 -5.06 25.00
N PRO A 272 -1.69 -4.30 25.49
CA PRO A 272 -1.43 -3.04 26.18
C PRO A 272 -1.03 -3.26 27.64
N LEU A 273 -0.13 -2.41 28.14
CA LEU A 273 0.25 -2.28 29.55
C LEU A 273 0.19 -0.80 29.97
N GLU A 274 -0.04 -0.54 31.26
CA GLU A 274 -0.16 0.82 31.84
C GLU A 274 -1.06 1.76 31.02
N ASN A 275 -2.34 1.41 30.85
CA ASN A 275 -3.29 2.22 30.06
C ASN A 275 -2.78 2.56 28.65
N ALA A 276 -2.21 1.54 27.97
CA ALA A 276 -1.62 1.64 26.64
C ALA A 276 -0.51 2.70 26.53
N ARG A 277 0.25 2.90 27.62
CA ARG A 277 1.54 3.61 27.54
C ARG A 277 2.59 2.72 26.86
N TYR A 278 2.51 1.43 27.12
CA TYR A 278 3.33 0.38 26.53
C TYR A 278 2.41 -0.55 25.75
N VAL A 279 2.76 -0.89 24.52
CA VAL A 279 2.01 -1.84 23.70
C VAL A 279 3.00 -2.79 23.03
N THR A 280 2.99 -4.04 23.48
CA THR A 280 3.72 -5.10 22.78
C THR A 280 2.91 -5.55 21.58
N ALA A 281 3.47 -5.42 20.40
CA ALA A 281 2.92 -5.90 19.14
C ALA A 281 3.73 -7.11 18.67
N VAL A 282 3.04 -8.21 18.41
CA VAL A 282 3.63 -9.43 17.86
C VAL A 282 3.01 -9.70 16.50
N ARG A 283 3.84 -9.96 15.48
CA ARG A 283 3.41 -10.33 14.14
C ARG A 283 4.06 -11.64 13.73
N VAL A 284 3.26 -12.57 13.24
CA VAL A 284 3.70 -13.78 12.55
C VAL A 284 3.13 -13.76 11.15
N ALA A 285 3.97 -13.95 10.15
CA ALA A 285 3.53 -14.06 8.76
C ALA A 285 4.18 -15.26 8.09
N TYR A 286 3.38 -16.07 7.43
CA TYR A 286 3.79 -17.18 6.58
C TYR A 286 3.25 -16.94 5.17
N ASN A 287 4.08 -17.17 4.17
CA ASN A 287 3.72 -17.03 2.77
C ASN A 287 4.35 -18.17 2.00
N GLN A 288 3.61 -18.77 1.07
CA GLN A 288 4.09 -19.87 0.24
C GLN A 288 3.43 -19.85 -1.13
N THR A 289 4.25 -19.97 -2.17
CA THR A 289 3.80 -20.22 -3.55
C THR A 289 4.27 -21.59 -4.02
N LEU A 290 3.32 -22.41 -4.47
CA LEU A 290 3.53 -23.77 -4.97
C LEU A 290 3.17 -23.84 -6.45
N GLY A 291 4.12 -24.24 -7.28
CA GLY A 291 3.92 -24.42 -8.72
C GLY A 291 5.23 -24.73 -9.41
N ALA A 292 5.15 -25.22 -10.65
CA ALA A 292 6.33 -25.39 -11.49
C ALA A 292 6.64 -24.05 -12.18
N ALA A 293 7.92 -23.63 -12.17
CA ALA A 293 8.37 -22.41 -12.85
C ALA A 293 7.52 -21.16 -12.52
N VAL A 294 7.18 -20.98 -11.24
CA VAL A 294 6.48 -19.77 -10.75
C VAL A 294 7.34 -18.54 -11.06
N PRO A 295 6.79 -17.51 -11.75
CA PRO A 295 7.51 -16.27 -11.99
C PRO A 295 8.10 -15.69 -10.71
N PHE A 296 9.33 -15.19 -10.76
CA PHE A 296 10.06 -14.76 -9.56
C PHE A 296 9.34 -13.68 -8.75
N LEU A 297 8.58 -12.81 -9.41
CA LEU A 297 7.74 -11.76 -8.80
C LEU A 297 6.40 -12.26 -8.23
N GLU A 298 6.05 -13.53 -8.46
CA GLU A 298 4.90 -14.21 -7.85
C GLU A 298 5.34 -15.19 -6.74
N ARG A 299 6.64 -15.24 -6.46
CA ARG A 299 7.21 -15.98 -5.33
C ARG A 299 7.20 -15.12 -4.07
N SER A 300 7.39 -15.76 -2.93
CA SER A 300 7.40 -15.09 -1.64
C SER A 300 8.65 -14.21 -1.50
N THR A 301 8.47 -12.92 -1.19
CA THR A 301 9.56 -11.96 -1.02
C THR A 301 9.69 -11.50 0.43
N LEU A 302 10.93 -11.32 0.88
CA LEU A 302 11.28 -10.71 2.17
C LEU A 302 12.28 -9.58 1.96
N GLY A 303 12.01 -8.46 2.61
CA GLY A 303 12.77 -7.21 2.49
C GLY A 303 11.84 -6.00 2.53
N GLY A 304 12.41 -4.83 2.82
CA GLY A 304 11.73 -3.55 2.82
C GLY A 304 10.93 -3.26 4.08
N LYS A 305 10.22 -2.13 4.03
CA LYS A 305 9.56 -1.52 5.21
C LYS A 305 8.42 -2.35 5.78
N ASN A 306 7.77 -3.18 4.95
CA ASN A 306 6.55 -3.91 5.32
C ASN A 306 6.79 -5.36 5.73
N THR A 307 8.01 -5.90 5.54
CA THR A 307 8.36 -7.26 5.98
C THR A 307 9.61 -7.20 6.86
N LEU A 308 10.80 -7.31 6.28
CA LEU A 308 12.07 -7.35 6.98
C LEU A 308 12.80 -6.02 6.86
N ARG A 309 12.55 -5.13 7.84
CA ARG A 309 13.24 -3.85 7.99
C ARG A 309 14.76 -4.05 8.10
N GLY A 310 15.53 -3.13 7.53
CA GLY A 310 16.99 -3.22 7.45
C GLY A 310 17.51 -3.86 6.16
N HIS A 311 16.62 -4.45 5.35
CA HIS A 311 16.91 -4.90 3.99
C HIS A 311 16.05 -4.11 2.98
N GLY A 312 16.56 -3.89 1.77
CA GLY A 312 15.76 -3.33 0.67
C GLY A 312 14.66 -4.28 0.23
N ASP A 313 13.66 -3.77 -0.51
CA ASP A 313 12.62 -4.61 -1.10
C ASP A 313 13.24 -5.68 -2.02
N ASN A 314 12.60 -6.86 -2.08
CA ASN A 314 13.03 -8.04 -2.85
C ASN A 314 14.42 -8.60 -2.47
N ARG A 315 14.93 -8.32 -1.26
CA ARG A 315 16.23 -8.85 -0.83
C ARG A 315 16.29 -10.38 -0.87
N PHE A 316 15.26 -11.07 -0.40
CA PHE A 316 15.17 -12.52 -0.46
C PHE A 316 13.91 -12.93 -1.21
N VAL A 317 14.06 -13.80 -2.20
CA VAL A 317 12.97 -14.33 -3.01
C VAL A 317 13.02 -15.85 -2.95
N ASP A 318 11.93 -16.50 -2.55
CA ASP A 318 11.84 -17.95 -2.53
C ASP A 318 10.39 -18.45 -2.59
N SER A 319 10.18 -19.77 -2.62
CA SER A 319 8.84 -20.37 -2.64
C SER A 319 8.08 -20.18 -1.33
N SER A 320 8.75 -19.83 -0.24
CA SER A 320 8.09 -19.52 1.02
C SER A 320 8.95 -18.67 1.93
N TYR A 321 8.30 -17.95 2.84
CA TYR A 321 8.96 -17.38 4.01
C TYR A 321 8.15 -17.61 5.30
N LEU A 322 8.85 -17.51 6.42
CA LEU A 322 8.28 -17.32 7.75
C LEU A 322 8.92 -16.08 8.37
N LEU A 323 8.10 -15.18 8.88
CA LEU A 323 8.50 -13.95 9.52
C LEU A 323 7.89 -13.88 10.92
N LEU A 324 8.72 -13.53 11.90
CA LEU A 324 8.31 -13.18 13.25
C LEU A 324 8.86 -11.80 13.55
N ASN A 325 8.00 -10.89 13.99
CA ASN A 325 8.40 -9.58 14.48
C ASN A 325 7.81 -9.34 15.86
N VAL A 326 8.62 -8.73 16.72
CA VAL A 326 8.17 -8.22 18.01
C VAL A 326 8.55 -6.75 18.08
N GLU A 327 7.56 -5.90 18.34
CA GLU A 327 7.73 -4.46 18.46
C GLU A 327 7.14 -4.01 19.81
N GLU A 328 7.85 -3.15 20.52
CA GLU A 328 7.36 -2.55 21.76
C GLU A 328 7.11 -1.07 21.55
N ARG A 329 5.86 -0.63 21.54
CA ARG A 329 5.51 0.78 21.35
C ARG A 329 5.41 1.47 22.70
N ILE A 330 6.23 2.49 22.88
CA ILE A 330 6.32 3.26 24.12
C ILE A 330 5.88 4.69 23.84
N ARG A 331 4.70 5.05 24.36
CA ARG A 331 4.19 6.42 24.29
C ARG A 331 4.95 7.30 25.28
N LEU A 332 5.69 8.27 24.74
CA LEU A 332 6.46 9.23 25.52
C LEU A 332 5.56 10.33 26.09
N PHE A 333 4.77 10.97 25.22
CA PHE A 333 3.82 12.01 25.60
C PHE A 333 2.71 12.16 24.55
N ARG A 334 1.58 12.70 24.99
CA ARG A 334 0.40 13.00 24.17
C ARG A 334 0.12 14.49 24.22
N TYR A 335 -0.11 15.10 23.06
CA TYR A 335 -0.56 16.48 22.96
C TYR A 335 -1.72 16.57 21.98
N ARG A 336 -2.59 17.59 22.14
CA ARG A 336 -3.72 17.81 21.25
C ARG A 336 -3.42 19.01 20.36
N LEU A 337 -3.28 18.78 19.06
CA LEU A 337 -3.04 19.82 18.06
C LEU A 337 -4.23 19.85 17.09
N PHE A 338 -4.84 21.02 16.90
CA PHE A 338 -5.99 21.18 15.99
C PHE A 338 -7.14 20.18 16.24
N ASN A 339 -7.44 19.90 17.51
CA ASN A 339 -8.45 18.94 17.93
C ASN A 339 -8.12 17.46 17.64
N VAL A 340 -6.91 17.16 17.15
CA VAL A 340 -6.38 15.82 16.92
C VAL A 340 -5.44 15.46 18.07
N ASN A 341 -5.60 14.27 18.64
CA ASN A 341 -4.62 13.74 19.59
C ASN A 341 -3.40 13.25 18.81
N THR A 342 -2.23 13.72 19.17
CA THR A 342 -0.97 13.29 18.57
C THR A 342 -0.12 12.65 19.65
N ASP A 343 0.23 11.39 19.40
CA ASP A 343 1.08 10.58 20.27
C ASP A 343 2.50 10.57 19.72
N TRP A 344 3.47 10.87 20.57
CA TRP A 344 4.89 10.66 20.27
C TRP A 344 5.32 9.33 20.87
N GLU A 345 5.80 8.44 20.02
CA GLU A 345 6.14 7.07 20.39
C GLU A 345 7.54 6.70 19.92
N ILE A 346 8.21 5.83 20.69
CA ILE A 346 9.36 5.05 20.23
C ILE A 346 8.94 3.59 20.10
N ALA A 347 9.41 2.93 19.05
CA ALA A 347 9.01 1.57 18.73
C ALA A 347 10.24 0.70 18.40
N PRO A 348 11.07 0.32 19.39
CA PRO A 348 12.09 -0.70 19.19
C PRO A 348 11.45 -2.01 18.71
N PHE A 349 12.14 -2.70 17.80
CA PHE A 349 11.66 -3.93 17.19
C PHE A 349 12.79 -4.93 16.95
N ILE A 350 12.41 -6.22 16.87
CA ILE A 350 13.24 -7.34 16.44
C ILE A 350 12.56 -8.16 15.34
#